data_AF-A0A7W0VLY0-F1
#
_entry.id   AF-A0A7W0VLY0-F1
#
_cell.length_a   1.000
_cell.length_b   1.000
_cell.length_c   1.000
_cell.angle_alpha   90.00
_cell.angle_beta   90.00
_cell.angle_gamma   90.00
#
_symmetry.space_group_name_H-M   'P 1'
#
loop_
_entity.id
_entity.type
_entity.pdbx_description
1 polymer ?
#
loop_
_entity_poly.entity_id
_entity_poly.type
_entity_poly.pdbx_seq_one_letter_code
_entity_poly.pdbx_strand_id
1 'polypeptide(L)' 'MASLVCATCRKLIPPGTSAIRCTVASCNTGRLKLRFCSVVCWEKHVPTARHRNASYAVDEKPPE' A
#
# COMPACT_ATOMS: atom_id res chain seq x y z
N MET A 1 -6.46 -17.39 -2.72
CA MET A 1 -5.47 -16.37 -2.32
C MET A 1 -5.68 -15.12 -3.16
N ALA A 2 -6.22 -14.05 -2.58
CA ALA A 2 -6.39 -12.79 -3.30
C ALA A 2 -5.02 -12.15 -3.56
N SER A 3 -4.67 -11.92 -4.83
CA SER A 3 -3.45 -11.19 -5.18
C SER A 3 -3.67 -9.70 -4.94
N LEU A 4 -2.80 -9.06 -4.17
CA LEU A 4 -2.84 -7.61 -3.98
C LEU A 4 -2.32 -6.92 -5.24
N VAL A 5 -2.74 -5.68 -5.50
CA VAL A 5 -2.26 -4.88 -6.63
C VAL A 5 -1.60 -3.62 -6.10
N CYS A 6 -0.43 -3.28 -6.63
CA CYS A 6 0.24 -2.05 -6.26
C CYS A 6 -0.54 -0.84 -6.79
N ALA A 7 -0.91 0.09 -5.92
CA ALA A 7 -1.63 1.31 -6.31
C ALA A 7 -0.83 2.23 -7.25
N THR A 8 0.51 2.19 -7.18
CA THR A 8 1.38 3.07 -7.98
C THR A 8 1.72 2.47 -9.34
N CYS A 9 2.22 1.24 -9.39
CA CYS A 9 2.66 0.62 -10.63
C CYS A 9 1.66 -0.38 -11.24
N ARG A 10 0.54 -0.64 -10.55
CA ARG A 10 -0.51 -1.61 -10.94
C ARG A 10 -0.03 -3.04 -11.16
N LYS A 11 1.20 -3.37 -10.73
CA LYS A 11 1.70 -4.73 -10.73
C LYS A 11 1.04 -5.55 -9.64
N LEU A 12 0.87 -6.84 -9.92
CA LEU A 12 0.46 -7.82 -8.91
C LEU A 12 1.56 -7.94 -7.86
N ILE A 13 1.15 -7.91 -6.60
CA ILE A 13 1.97 -8.21 -5.44
C ILE A 13 1.73 -9.71 -5.16
N PRO A 14 2.77 -10.56 -5.31
CA PRO A 14 2.60 -11.99 -5.15
C PRO A 14 2.04 -12.34 -3.76
N PRO A 15 1.10 -13.30 -3.67
CA PRO A 15 0.65 -13.82 -2.39
C PRO A 15 1.85 -14.40 -1.62
N GLY A 16 1.89 -14.20 -0.30
CA GLY A 16 3.04 -14.59 0.52
C GLY A 16 4.10 -13.50 0.70
N THR A 17 4.01 -12.38 -0.03
CA THR A 17 4.96 -11.27 0.11
C THR A 17 4.40 -10.16 1.00
N SER A 18 5.28 -9.50 1.76
CA SER A 18 4.90 -8.35 2.58
C SER A 18 4.56 -7.16 1.68
N ALA A 19 3.35 -6.65 1.82
CA ALA A 19 2.91 -5.44 1.13
C ALA A 19 3.09 -4.24 2.05
N ILE A 20 3.38 -3.09 1.45
CA ILE A 20 3.46 -1.82 2.16
C ILE A 20 2.08 -1.15 2.13
N ARG A 21 1.64 -0.62 3.26
CA ARG A 21 0.46 0.24 3.38
C ARG A 21 0.84 1.63 3.86
N CYS A 22 0.08 2.64 3.46
CA CYS A 22 0.18 3.96 4.07
C CYS A 22 -0.51 3.93 5.45
N THR A 23 -0.05 4.70 6.43
CA THR A 23 -0.70 4.81 7.76
C THR A 23 -1.88 5.79 7.75
N VAL A 24 -2.02 6.59 6.70
CA VAL A 24 -3.08 7.59 6.57
C VAL A 24 -4.44 6.90 6.34
N ALA A 25 -5.44 7.26 7.13
CA ALA A 25 -6.75 6.62 7.11
C ALA A 25 -7.47 6.75 5.76
N SER A 26 -7.38 7.90 5.09
CA SER A 26 -8.01 8.12 3.77
C SER A 26 -7.45 7.21 2.68
N CYS A 27 -6.18 6.79 2.79
CA CYS A 27 -5.55 5.81 1.88
C CYS A 27 -5.98 4.36 2.13
N ASN A 28 -6.75 4.11 3.21
CA ASN A 28 -7.15 2.77 3.64
C ASN A 28 -8.65 2.67 3.96
N THR A 29 -9.45 3.62 3.47
CA THR A 29 -10.88 3.72 3.79
C THR A 29 -11.74 2.88 2.85
N GLY A 30 -12.68 2.11 3.43
CA GLY A 30 -13.68 1.35 2.68
C GLY A 30 -13.07 0.33 1.71
N ARG A 31 -13.40 0.45 0.42
CA ARG A 31 -12.84 -0.38 -0.65
C ARG A 31 -11.46 0.07 -1.12
N LEU A 32 -11.07 1.30 -0.77
CA LEU A 32 -9.78 1.87 -1.14
C LEU A 32 -8.73 1.46 -0.11
N LYS A 33 -8.17 0.26 -0.29
CA LYS A 33 -7.05 -0.25 0.51
C LYS A 33 -5.78 -0.18 -0.32
N LEU A 34 -5.12 0.98 -0.32
CA LEU A 34 -3.89 1.13 -1.10
C LEU A 34 -2.81 0.18 -0.56
N ARG A 35 -2.20 -0.58 -1.48
CA ARG A 35 -1.07 -1.46 -1.21
C ARG A 35 0.06 -1.14 -2.17
N PHE A 36 1.29 -1.27 -1.71
CA PHE A 36 2.48 -0.94 -2.47
C PHE A 36 3.47 -2.09 -2.42
N CYS A 37 4.11 -2.39 -3.55
CA CYS A 37 5.09 -3.47 -3.63
C CYS A 37 6.46 -3.06 -3.07
N SER A 38 6.72 -1.77 -2.87
CA SER A 38 7.99 -1.25 -2.37
C SER A 38 7.83 0.12 -1.73
N VAL A 39 8.82 0.53 -0.91
CA VAL A 39 8.86 1.87 -0.30
C VAL A 39 8.92 2.93 -1.41
N VAL A 40 9.65 2.69 -2.49
CA VAL A 40 9.69 3.60 -3.66
C VAL A 40 8.30 3.79 -4.29
N CYS A 41 7.50 2.72 -4.40
CA CYS A 41 6.13 2.85 -4.90
C CYS A 41 5.25 3.64 -3.92
N TRP A 42 5.47 3.47 -2.61
CA TRP A 42 4.85 4.29 -1.60
C TRP A 42 5.34 5.75 -1.73
N GLU A 43 6.62 6.08 -1.76
CA GLU A 43 7.08 7.47 -1.88
C GLU A 43 6.48 8.20 -3.06
N LYS A 44 6.31 7.56 -4.22
CA LYS A 44 5.63 8.14 -5.38
C LYS A 44 4.16 8.53 -5.15
N HIS A 45 3.46 7.88 -4.22
CA HIS A 45 2.09 8.25 -3.86
C HIS A 45 2.03 9.49 -2.95
N VAL A 46 3.11 9.79 -2.21
CA VAL A 46 3.14 10.85 -1.20
C VAL A 46 2.99 12.26 -1.80
N PRO A 47 3.73 12.67 -2.85
CA PRO A 47 3.64 14.03 -3.41
C PRO A 47 2.25 14.41 -3.90
N THR A 48 1.50 13.44 -4.41
CA THR A 48 0.14 13.67 -4.93
C THR A 48 -0.92 13.76 -3.84
N ALA A 49 -0.57 13.43 -2.60
CA ALA A 49 -1.52 13.34 -1.51
C ALA A 49 -1.16 14.33 -0.40
N ARG A 50 -2.16 15.08 0.07
CA ARG A 50 -1.98 16.13 1.08
C ARG A 50 -1.87 15.52 2.49
N HIS A 51 -0.81 14.75 2.73
CA HIS A 51 -0.55 14.09 4.01
C HIS A 51 0.09 15.05 5.01
N ARG A 52 -0.45 15.12 6.24
CA ARG A 52 0.17 15.89 7.32
C ARG A 52 1.35 15.13 7.97
N ASN A 53 1.19 13.83 8.22
CA ASN A 53 2.20 12.93 8.80
C ASN A 53 2.15 11.58 8.08
N ALA A 54 2.70 11.49 6.87
CA ALA A 54 2.71 10.23 6.13
C ALA A 54 3.79 9.29 6.70
N SER A 55 3.40 8.05 6.96
CA SER A 55 4.34 6.95 7.19
C SER A 55 3.84 5.71 6.49
N TYR A 56 4.75 4.76 6.29
CA TYR A 56 4.38 3.44 5.80
C TYR A 56 4.39 2.43 6.94
N ALA A 57 3.56 1.40 6.81
CA ALA A 57 3.62 0.20 7.61
C ALA A 57 3.78 -1.00 6.67
N VAL A 58 4.61 -1.96 7.07
CA VAL A 58 4.76 -3.23 6.35
C VAL A 58 3.75 -4.20 6.94
N ASP A 59 2.82 -4.70 6.13
CA ASP A 59 1.93 -5.77 6.56
C ASP A 59 2.74 -7.08 6.55
N GLU A 60 3.09 -7.60 7.72
CA GLU A 60 3.96 -8.78 7.91
C GLU A 60 3.29 -10.11 7.51
N LYS A 61 1.97 -10.10 7.23
CA LYS A 61 1.25 -11.29 6.80
C LYS A 61 0.23 -10.97 5.72
N PRO A 62 0.21 -11.71 4.59
CA PRO A 62 -0.97 -11.71 3.74
C PRO A 62 -2.17 -12.18 4.57
N PRO A 63 -3.37 -11.60 4.38
CA PRO A 63 -4.57 -12.15 5.00
C PRO A 63 -4.74 -13.61 4.54
N GLU A 64 -4.85 -14.51 5.51
CA GLU A 64 -5.14 -15.97 5.38
C GLU A 64 -6.31 -16.25 4.43
#